data_AF-A0A928R3Q0-F1
#
_entry.id   AF-A0A928R3Q0-F1
#
_cell.length_a   1.000
_cell.length_b   1.000
_cell.length_c   1.000
_cell.angle_alpha   90.00
_cell.angle_beta   90.00
_cell.angle_gamma   90.00
#
_symmetry.space_group_name_H-M   'P 1'
#
loop_
_entity.id
_entity.type
_entity.pdbx_description
1 polymer ?
#
loop_
_entity_poly.entity_id
_entity_poly.type
_entity_poly.pdbx_seq_one_letter_code
_entity_poly.pdbx_strand_id
1 'polypeptide(L)'
;MEPIQNTLANRIQTLRKENEMTQEELANRLGVTFQAVSKWENGKAAPDILLLPQLADIFECSIDALFDRESKLVTVVEEPHYDLCTEFPWPDDEVLRGVVCYGRKILKKTDDLEEFTFEVKGEIRGGVRSECNLAVHGGVSGGTSAGGNACVWGGISGGVICNGDLAVQGNLSGGVNCGGDLAVQNGIHGGVNTAGDITCRGDITGKVNAEGDIRVTGNIKAEKVTAGADITCHHLECERIKGNVSVDDEEDE
;
A
#
# COMPACT_ATOMS: atom_id res chain seq x y z
N MET A 1 -47.75 3.45 -32.82
CA MET A 1 -46.74 2.54 -32.26
C MET A 1 -45.60 2.56 -33.24
N GLU A 2 -44.59 3.39 -32.99
CA GLU A 2 -43.41 3.44 -33.86
C GLU A 2 -42.69 2.09 -33.79
N PRO A 3 -42.28 1.49 -34.93
CA PRO A 3 -41.57 0.22 -34.91
C PRO A 3 -40.25 0.44 -34.17
N ILE A 4 -39.90 -0.46 -33.26
CA ILE A 4 -38.60 -0.47 -32.56
C ILE A 4 -37.52 -0.46 -33.65
N GLN A 5 -36.93 0.71 -33.87
CA GLN A 5 -35.91 0.95 -34.87
C GLN A 5 -34.70 0.12 -34.45
N ASN A 6 -34.36 -0.91 -35.22
CA ASN A 6 -33.38 -1.91 -34.84
C ASN A 6 -31.97 -1.34 -35.00
N THR A 7 -31.51 -0.57 -33.99
CA THR A 7 -30.28 0.24 -34.00
C THR A 7 -29.06 -0.53 -34.52
N LEU A 8 -28.93 -1.80 -34.15
CA LEU A 8 -27.83 -2.68 -34.58
C LEU A 8 -27.86 -2.98 -36.09
N ALA A 9 -29.04 -3.21 -36.67
CA ALA A 9 -29.20 -3.55 -38.09
C ALA A 9 -28.70 -2.42 -39.00
N ASN A 10 -29.12 -1.18 -38.68
CA ASN A 10 -28.68 0.02 -39.40
C ASN A 10 -27.18 0.25 -39.21
N ARG A 11 -26.66 0.03 -37.99
CA ARG A 11 -25.25 0.28 -37.69
C ARG A 11 -24.32 -0.70 -38.42
N ILE A 12 -24.65 -1.99 -38.45
CA ILE A 12 -23.91 -3.00 -39.23
C ILE A 12 -23.87 -2.59 -40.71
N GLN A 13 -25.01 -2.16 -41.27
CA GLN A 13 -25.06 -1.71 -42.66
C GLN A 13 -24.19 -0.47 -42.91
N THR A 14 -24.22 0.51 -42.00
CA THR A 14 -23.42 1.74 -42.11
C THR A 14 -21.93 1.43 -42.03
N LEU A 15 -21.49 0.71 -40.99
CA LEU A 15 -20.08 0.36 -40.79
C LEU A 15 -19.52 -0.49 -41.94
N ARG A 16 -20.33 -1.42 -42.48
CA ARG A 16 -19.94 -2.20 -43.67
C ARG A 16 -19.69 -1.30 -44.88
N LYS A 17 -20.57 -0.32 -45.11
CA LYS A 17 -20.42 0.62 -46.24
C LYS A 17 -19.25 1.58 -46.04
N GLU A 18 -19.00 2.03 -44.81
CA GLU A 18 -17.83 2.85 -44.45
C GLU A 18 -16.52 2.11 -44.69
N ASN A 19 -16.52 0.78 -44.50
CA ASN A 19 -15.39 -0.09 -44.82
C ASN A 19 -15.37 -0.59 -46.28
N GLU A 20 -16.21 -0.04 -47.16
CA GLU A 20 -16.30 -0.38 -48.59
C GLU A 20 -16.56 -1.88 -48.89
N MET A 21 -17.14 -2.62 -47.94
CA MET A 21 -17.37 -4.07 -48.07
C MET A 21 -18.74 -4.38 -48.66
N THR A 22 -18.85 -5.45 -49.44
CA THR A 22 -20.13 -6.07 -49.82
C THR A 22 -20.68 -6.97 -48.71
N GLN A 23 -21.97 -7.30 -48.75
CA GLN A 23 -22.57 -8.24 -47.79
C GLN A 23 -21.95 -9.64 -47.88
N GLU A 24 -21.48 -10.04 -49.07
CA GLU A 24 -20.81 -11.32 -49.30
C GLU A 24 -19.41 -11.35 -48.69
N GLU A 25 -18.65 -10.25 -48.82
CA GLU A 25 -17.33 -10.13 -48.19
C GLU A 25 -17.43 -10.13 -46.66
N LEU A 26 -18.44 -9.45 -46.08
CA LEU A 26 -18.67 -9.48 -44.64
C LEU A 26 -19.04 -10.89 -44.16
N ALA A 27 -19.90 -11.59 -44.92
CA ALA A 27 -20.29 -12.97 -44.62
C ALA A 27 -19.08 -13.91 -44.63
N ASN A 28 -18.20 -13.77 -45.64
CA ASN A 28 -16.99 -14.57 -45.78
C ASN A 28 -16.00 -14.32 -44.62
N ARG A 29 -15.81 -13.07 -44.19
CA ARG A 29 -14.91 -12.75 -43.06
C ARG A 29 -15.41 -13.31 -41.72
N LEU A 30 -16.73 -13.38 -41.53
CA LEU A 30 -17.35 -13.91 -40.30
C LEU A 30 -17.63 -15.42 -40.34
N GLY A 31 -17.36 -16.08 -41.47
CA GLY A 31 -17.69 -17.50 -41.66
C GLY A 31 -19.20 -17.79 -41.64
N VAL A 32 -20.03 -16.82 -42.03
CA VAL A 32 -21.49 -16.95 -42.08
C VAL A 32 -22.01 -16.89 -43.52
N THR A 33 -23.28 -17.17 -43.73
CA THR A 33 -23.89 -17.08 -45.06
C THR A 33 -24.29 -15.64 -45.40
N PHE A 34 -24.25 -15.29 -46.69
CA PHE A 34 -24.77 -14.01 -47.20
C PHE A 34 -26.20 -13.73 -46.72
N GLN A 35 -27.05 -14.77 -46.69
CA GLN A 35 -28.43 -14.65 -46.22
C GLN A 35 -28.53 -14.27 -44.73
N ALA A 36 -27.55 -14.66 -43.90
CA ALA A 36 -27.50 -14.26 -42.50
C ALA A 36 -27.25 -12.75 -42.38
N VAL A 37 -26.21 -12.24 -43.05
CA VAL A 37 -25.88 -10.81 -43.08
C VAL A 37 -27.05 -9.98 -43.65
N SER A 38 -27.67 -10.45 -44.72
CA SER A 38 -28.85 -9.79 -45.31
C SER A 38 -30.02 -9.71 -44.33
N LYS A 39 -30.25 -10.75 -43.52
CA LYS A 39 -31.29 -10.71 -42.48
C LYS A 39 -30.94 -9.75 -41.35
N TRP A 40 -29.67 -9.63 -40.98
CA TRP A 40 -29.21 -8.68 -39.96
C TRP A 40 -29.43 -7.24 -40.36
N GLU A 41 -28.97 -6.85 -41.57
CA GLU A 41 -29.12 -5.47 -42.06
C GLU A 41 -30.57 -5.07 -42.30
N ASN A 42 -31.45 -6.04 -42.58
CA ASN A 42 -32.88 -5.80 -42.73
C ASN A 42 -33.66 -5.90 -41.40
N GLY A 43 -32.97 -6.10 -40.26
CA GLY A 43 -33.57 -6.20 -38.94
C GLY A 43 -34.46 -7.43 -38.73
N LYS A 44 -34.37 -8.44 -39.61
CA LYS A 44 -35.17 -9.69 -39.54
C LYS A 44 -34.57 -10.74 -38.60
N ALA A 45 -33.29 -10.61 -38.29
CA ALA A 45 -32.57 -11.42 -37.31
C ALA A 45 -31.44 -10.58 -36.70
N ALA A 46 -30.88 -11.02 -35.58
CA ALA A 46 -29.67 -10.45 -35.01
C ALA A 46 -28.49 -11.42 -35.22
N PRO A 47 -27.24 -10.91 -35.30
CA PRO A 47 -26.06 -11.76 -35.19
C PRO A 47 -26.02 -12.44 -33.82
N ASP A 48 -25.40 -13.62 -33.77
CA ASP A 48 -25.11 -14.29 -32.50
C ASP A 48 -24.21 -13.39 -31.63
N ILE A 49 -24.38 -13.43 -30.31
CA ILE A 49 -23.56 -12.69 -29.37
C ILE A 49 -22.07 -13.00 -29.55
N LEU A 50 -21.72 -14.23 -29.94
CA LEU A 50 -20.34 -14.66 -30.19
C LEU A 50 -19.73 -14.04 -31.46
N LEU A 51 -20.55 -13.49 -32.35
CA LEU A 51 -20.10 -12.80 -33.56
C LEU A 51 -19.91 -11.29 -33.36
N LEU A 52 -20.41 -10.73 -32.25
CA LEU A 52 -20.29 -9.30 -31.97
C LEU A 52 -18.83 -8.85 -31.79
N PRO A 53 -17.94 -9.58 -31.08
CA PRO A 53 -16.52 -9.22 -31.01
C PRO A 53 -15.87 -9.21 -32.39
N GLN A 54 -16.15 -10.21 -33.23
CA GLN A 54 -15.58 -10.29 -34.58
C GLN A 54 -16.10 -9.17 -35.49
N LEU A 55 -17.37 -8.79 -35.36
CA LEU A 55 -17.93 -7.62 -36.04
C LEU A 55 -17.24 -6.33 -35.60
N ALA A 56 -17.00 -6.17 -34.30
CA ALA A 56 -16.29 -5.03 -33.74
C ALA A 56 -14.85 -4.95 -34.27
N ASP A 57 -14.14 -6.08 -34.31
CA ASP A 57 -12.78 -6.18 -34.86
C ASP A 57 -12.75 -5.87 -36.37
N ILE A 58 -13.70 -6.39 -37.16
CA ILE A 58 -13.77 -6.15 -38.61
C ILE A 58 -14.04 -4.69 -38.94
N PHE A 59 -14.85 -4.01 -38.11
CA PHE A 59 -15.20 -2.60 -38.30
C PHE A 59 -14.29 -1.64 -37.53
N GLU A 60 -13.25 -2.15 -36.88
CA GLU A 60 -12.31 -1.38 -36.06
C GLU A 60 -13.02 -0.46 -35.03
N CYS A 61 -14.10 -0.95 -34.43
CA CYS A 61 -14.91 -0.22 -33.47
C CYS A 61 -15.11 -1.01 -32.17
N SER A 62 -15.60 -0.37 -31.11
CA SER A 62 -16.00 -1.10 -29.90
C SER A 62 -17.33 -1.85 -30.12
N ILE A 63 -17.60 -2.86 -29.30
CA ILE A 63 -18.91 -3.54 -29.30
C ILE A 63 -20.03 -2.54 -28.98
N ASP A 64 -19.79 -1.58 -28.08
CA ASP A 64 -20.76 -0.52 -27.77
C ASP A 64 -21.10 0.34 -28.99
N ALA A 65 -20.11 0.62 -29.86
CA ALA A 65 -20.31 1.39 -31.09
C ALA A 65 -21.18 0.66 -32.12
N LEU A 66 -21.31 -0.68 -32.06
CA LEU A 66 -22.27 -1.45 -32.85
C LEU A 66 -23.72 -1.17 -32.46
N PHE A 67 -23.95 -0.73 -31.22
CA PHE A 67 -25.28 -0.41 -30.67
C PHE A 67 -25.53 1.09 -30.57
N ASP A 68 -24.72 1.92 -31.24
CA ASP A 68 -24.80 3.38 -31.19
C ASP A 68 -24.69 3.93 -29.76
N ARG A 69 -23.90 3.24 -28.92
CA ARG A 69 -23.57 3.69 -27.57
C ARG A 69 -22.19 4.31 -27.59
N GLU A 70 -22.08 5.52 -27.05
CA GLU A 70 -20.78 6.12 -26.77
C GLU A 70 -20.04 5.25 -25.77
N SER A 71 -18.91 4.69 -26.22
CA SER A 71 -17.93 4.02 -25.36
C SER A 71 -17.49 5.00 -24.28
N LYS A 72 -17.86 4.73 -23.02
CA LYS A 72 -17.25 5.40 -21.87
C LYS A 72 -16.04 4.62 -21.40
N LEU A 73 -15.01 4.44 -22.23
CA LEU A 73 -13.74 3.88 -21.71
C LEU A 73 -12.48 4.51 -22.32
N VAL A 74 -11.63 4.89 -21.36
CA VAL A 74 -10.24 5.31 -21.38
C VAL A 74 -9.37 4.22 -22.00
N THR A 75 -8.47 4.59 -22.90
CA THR A 75 -7.52 3.67 -23.55
C THR A 75 -6.39 3.28 -22.58
N VAL A 76 -6.30 1.98 -22.28
CA VAL A 76 -5.24 1.35 -21.50
C VAL A 76 -4.29 0.64 -22.47
N VAL A 77 -2.98 0.87 -22.34
CA VAL A 77 -1.91 0.05 -22.95
C VAL A 77 -1.23 -0.70 -21.81
N GLU A 78 -1.22 -2.03 -21.86
CA GLU A 78 -0.79 -2.90 -20.76
C GLU A 78 0.74 -3.02 -20.62
N GLU A 79 1.28 -2.51 -19.51
CA GLU A 79 2.39 -3.10 -18.76
C GLU A 79 1.82 -3.61 -17.41
N PRO A 80 2.42 -4.60 -16.70
CA PRO A 80 1.77 -5.24 -15.56
C PRO A 80 1.53 -4.23 -14.44
N HIS A 81 0.31 -3.70 -14.40
CA HIS A 81 -0.10 -2.67 -13.46
C HIS A 81 -0.51 -3.34 -12.16
N TYR A 82 0.32 -3.19 -11.12
CA TYR A 82 -0.06 -3.59 -9.77
C TYR A 82 -1.34 -2.85 -9.40
N ASP A 83 -2.38 -3.62 -9.07
CA ASP A 83 -3.72 -3.13 -8.68
C ASP A 83 -3.69 -2.54 -7.24
N LEU A 84 -2.82 -1.55 -7.04
CA LEU A 84 -2.61 -0.79 -5.80
C LEU A 84 -3.49 0.47 -5.85
N CYS A 85 -4.77 0.40 -5.48
CA CYS A 85 -5.65 1.56 -5.20
C CYS A 85 -5.38 2.79 -6.09
N THR A 86 -5.64 2.69 -7.40
CA THR A 86 -4.82 3.39 -8.40
C THR A 86 -5.23 4.79 -8.79
N GLU A 87 -6.31 5.39 -8.28
CA GLU A 87 -6.59 6.81 -8.57
C GLU A 87 -7.15 7.54 -7.35
N PHE A 88 -6.34 8.46 -6.85
CA PHE A 88 -6.79 9.46 -5.89
C PHE A 88 -7.73 10.47 -6.59
N PRO A 89 -8.68 11.12 -5.89
CA PRO A 89 -9.68 11.99 -6.50
C PRO A 89 -9.14 13.35 -6.98
N TRP A 90 -7.83 13.49 -7.19
CA TRP A 90 -7.18 14.75 -7.54
C TRP A 90 -6.65 14.72 -8.98
N PRO A 91 -6.72 15.84 -9.71
CA PRO A 91 -6.07 15.97 -11.00
C PRO A 91 -4.54 16.01 -10.84
N ASP A 92 -3.82 15.69 -11.92
CA ASP A 92 -2.36 15.88 -12.01
C ASP A 92 -2.05 17.38 -12.10
N ASP A 93 -1.98 18.04 -10.95
CA ASP A 93 -1.84 19.51 -10.81
C ASP A 93 -0.50 19.96 -10.21
N GLU A 94 0.51 19.09 -10.25
CA GLU A 94 1.85 19.33 -9.68
C GLU A 94 1.86 19.67 -8.17
N VAL A 95 0.73 19.44 -7.48
CA VAL A 95 0.64 19.60 -6.02
C VAL A 95 1.01 18.28 -5.35
N LEU A 96 2.08 18.30 -4.56
CA LEU A 96 2.40 17.19 -3.68
C LEU A 96 1.33 17.15 -2.56
N ARG A 97 0.68 16.00 -2.37
CA ARG A 97 -0.45 15.84 -1.44
C ARG A 97 -0.18 14.74 -0.44
N GLY A 98 -0.48 15.02 0.81
CA GLY A 98 -0.36 14.08 1.91
C GLY A 98 -1.71 13.48 2.32
N VAL A 99 -1.84 12.15 2.36
CA VAL A 99 -3.14 11.48 2.60
C VAL A 99 -3.08 10.33 3.59
N VAL A 100 -3.91 10.38 4.64
CA VAL A 100 -4.07 9.28 5.59
C VAL A 100 -5.23 8.40 5.13
N CYS A 101 -5.00 7.11 4.93
CA CYS A 101 -6.02 6.15 4.54
C CYS A 101 -6.22 5.06 5.61
N TYR A 102 -7.44 4.57 5.76
CA TYR A 102 -7.74 3.31 6.44
C TYR A 102 -8.35 2.35 5.42
N GLY A 103 -7.60 1.30 5.06
CA GLY A 103 -7.91 0.50 3.88
C GLY A 103 -7.97 1.38 2.63
N ARG A 104 -9.10 1.35 1.91
CA ARG A 104 -9.33 2.15 0.69
C ARG A 104 -9.91 3.55 0.94
N LYS A 105 -10.15 3.93 2.21
CA LYS A 105 -10.85 5.17 2.56
C LYS A 105 -9.87 6.25 3.00
N ILE A 106 -9.92 7.42 2.37
CA ILE A 106 -9.19 8.61 2.80
C ILE A 106 -9.85 9.19 4.07
N LEU A 107 -9.06 9.38 5.12
CA LEU A 107 -9.45 9.94 6.41
C LEU A 107 -9.05 11.41 6.56
N LYS A 108 -7.87 11.80 6.05
CA LYS A 108 -7.32 13.16 6.13
C LYS A 108 -6.49 13.45 4.88
N LYS A 109 -6.50 14.70 4.43
CA LYS A 109 -5.70 15.22 3.30
C LYS A 109 -5.03 16.55 3.67
N THR A 110 -3.87 16.83 3.09
CA THR A 110 -3.19 18.14 3.15
C THR A 110 -2.43 18.40 1.86
N ASP A 111 -2.31 19.68 1.51
CA ASP A 111 -1.59 20.18 0.33
C ASP A 111 -0.36 21.01 0.75
N ASP A 112 -0.14 21.14 2.06
CA ASP A 112 0.94 21.90 2.69
C ASP A 112 1.96 20.90 3.29
N LEU A 113 3.15 20.81 2.68
CA LEU A 113 4.12 19.73 2.88
C LEU A 113 5.55 20.22 3.17
N GLU A 114 5.70 21.23 4.01
CA GLU A 114 7.04 21.64 4.48
C GLU A 114 7.67 20.59 5.43
N GLU A 115 6.86 19.86 6.21
CA GLU A 115 7.22 18.66 6.99
C GLU A 115 5.99 17.73 7.08
N PHE A 116 6.11 16.46 6.67
CA PHE A 116 4.97 15.57 6.58
C PHE A 116 5.00 14.43 7.60
N THR A 117 4.09 14.50 8.59
CA THR A 117 3.93 13.47 9.62
C THR A 117 2.50 12.94 9.62
N PHE A 118 2.35 11.63 9.45
CA PHE A 118 1.05 10.96 9.48
C PHE A 118 0.59 10.71 10.92
N GLU A 119 -0.42 11.44 11.37
CA GLU A 119 -1.00 11.30 12.71
C GLU A 119 -2.24 10.39 12.69
N VAL A 120 -2.17 9.23 13.33
CA VAL A 120 -3.32 8.34 13.56
C VAL A 120 -3.73 8.42 15.03
N LYS A 121 -5.01 8.72 15.29
CA LYS A 121 -5.56 8.80 16.66
C LYS A 121 -6.36 7.55 16.98
N GLY A 122 -6.06 6.91 18.12
CA GLY A 122 -6.75 5.73 18.62
C GLY A 122 -5.96 4.43 18.46
N GLU A 123 -6.57 3.34 18.91
CA GLU A 123 -5.99 1.98 18.90
C GLU A 123 -6.02 1.36 17.50
N ILE A 124 -4.93 0.72 17.09
CA ILE A 124 -4.81 0.07 15.79
C ILE A 124 -4.70 -1.45 15.94
N ARG A 125 -5.55 -2.17 15.20
CA ARG A 125 -5.55 -3.63 15.11
C ARG A 125 -5.15 -4.07 13.70
N GLY A 126 -4.08 -4.85 13.57
CA GLY A 126 -3.60 -5.38 12.30
C GLY A 126 -2.34 -4.70 11.75
N GLY A 127 -1.64 -3.93 12.58
CA GLY A 127 -0.38 -3.27 12.26
C GLY A 127 -0.53 -1.98 11.47
N VAL A 128 0.57 -1.26 11.32
CA VAL A 128 0.64 0.00 10.55
C VAL A 128 1.83 -0.03 9.61
N ARG A 129 1.64 0.41 8.37
CA ARG A 129 2.71 0.62 7.41
C ARG A 129 2.64 2.02 6.83
N SER A 130 3.76 2.73 6.82
CA SER A 130 3.94 4.06 6.23
C SER A 130 5.25 4.07 5.45
N GLU A 131 5.28 4.71 4.29
CA GLU A 131 6.53 4.97 3.55
C GLU A 131 7.25 6.24 4.03
N CYS A 132 6.59 7.02 4.90
CA CYS A 132 7.12 8.24 5.50
C CYS A 132 7.15 8.14 7.03
N ASN A 133 7.33 9.28 7.70
CA ASN A 133 7.22 9.39 9.15
C ASN A 133 5.81 8.99 9.64
N LEU A 134 5.76 8.26 10.75
CA LEU A 134 4.53 7.72 11.33
C LEU A 134 4.37 8.20 12.78
N ALA A 135 3.20 8.72 13.14
CA ALA A 135 2.82 9.06 14.50
C ALA A 135 1.49 8.39 14.87
N VAL A 136 1.46 7.63 15.96
CA VAL A 136 0.26 6.95 16.46
C VAL A 136 -0.02 7.36 17.91
N HIS A 137 -1.13 8.06 18.11
CA HIS A 137 -1.64 8.44 19.42
C HIS A 137 -2.54 7.32 19.98
N GLY A 138 -1.93 6.18 20.30
CA GLY A 138 -2.58 4.97 20.78
C GLY A 138 -1.66 3.75 20.70
N GLY A 139 -2.14 2.58 21.11
CA GLY A 139 -1.43 1.31 20.94
C GLY A 139 -1.50 0.76 19.51
N VAL A 140 -0.48 0.00 19.13
CA VAL A 140 -0.43 -0.75 17.86
C VAL A 140 -0.31 -2.24 18.15
N SER A 141 -1.21 -3.02 17.56
CA SER A 141 -1.12 -4.48 17.56
C SER A 141 -0.96 -5.02 16.14
N GLY A 142 -0.02 -5.93 15.93
CA GLY A 142 0.28 -6.51 14.61
C GLY A 142 1.51 -5.92 13.90
N GLY A 143 2.34 -5.18 14.64
CA GLY A 143 3.62 -4.65 14.18
C GLY A 143 3.53 -3.29 13.49
N THR A 144 4.67 -2.63 13.39
CA THR A 144 4.78 -1.27 12.83
C THR A 144 5.89 -1.21 11.79
N SER A 145 5.61 -0.59 10.65
CA SER A 145 6.60 -0.31 9.60
C SER A 145 6.56 1.17 9.24
N ALA A 146 7.71 1.84 9.23
CA ALA A 146 7.82 3.23 8.77
C ALA A 146 9.04 3.42 7.84
N GLY A 147 8.86 4.09 6.71
CA GLY A 147 9.95 4.42 5.80
C GLY A 147 10.85 5.57 6.30
N GLY A 148 10.42 6.27 7.36
CA GLY A 148 11.19 7.28 8.10
C GLY A 148 11.12 7.03 9.60
N ASN A 149 10.87 8.08 10.38
CA ASN A 149 10.73 8.02 11.84
C ASN A 149 9.38 7.44 12.26
N ALA A 150 9.31 6.79 13.41
CA ALA A 150 8.07 6.29 13.99
C ALA A 150 7.92 6.74 15.46
N CYS A 151 6.76 7.30 15.81
CA CYS A 151 6.42 7.67 17.18
C CYS A 151 5.08 7.03 17.58
N VAL A 152 5.05 6.29 18.68
CA VAL A 152 3.85 5.62 19.19
C VAL A 152 3.66 5.94 20.68
N TRP A 153 2.55 6.57 21.03
CA TRP A 153 2.23 6.94 22.42
C TRP A 153 1.71 5.75 23.24
N GLY A 154 1.23 4.69 22.60
CA GLY A 154 0.87 3.44 23.27
C GLY A 154 2.00 2.41 23.24
N GLY A 155 1.66 1.17 23.57
CA GLY A 155 2.54 0.03 23.37
C GLY A 155 2.47 -0.51 21.94
N ILE A 156 3.51 -1.21 21.51
CA ILE A 156 3.54 -1.92 20.23
C ILE A 156 3.67 -3.42 20.51
N SER A 157 2.86 -4.22 19.83
CA SER A 157 3.04 -5.67 19.72
C SER A 157 3.18 -6.11 18.28
N GLY A 158 4.07 -7.07 18.03
CA GLY A 158 4.31 -7.63 16.70
C GLY A 158 5.58 -7.12 16.00
N GLY A 159 6.46 -6.42 16.73
CA GLY A 159 7.73 -5.91 16.22
C GLY A 159 7.64 -4.59 15.46
N VAL A 160 8.79 -4.00 15.19
CA VAL A 160 8.91 -2.70 14.51
C VAL A 160 10.03 -2.73 13.49
N ILE A 161 9.77 -2.16 12.33
CA ILE A 161 10.78 -1.84 11.32
C ILE A 161 10.63 -0.36 11.01
N CYS A 162 11.70 0.43 11.15
CA CYS A 162 11.70 1.79 10.66
C CYS A 162 13.08 2.19 10.13
N ASN A 163 13.13 3.05 9.13
CA ASN A 163 14.42 3.47 8.56
C ASN A 163 15.06 4.64 9.34
N GLY A 164 14.27 5.37 10.13
CA GLY A 164 14.75 6.45 10.98
C GLY A 164 14.65 6.11 12.47
N ASP A 165 14.35 7.13 13.27
CA ASP A 165 14.24 7.02 14.73
C ASP A 165 12.90 6.40 15.15
N LEU A 166 12.92 5.64 16.25
CA LEU A 166 11.75 5.05 16.88
C LEU A 166 11.54 5.57 18.29
N ALA A 167 10.40 6.18 18.57
CA ALA A 167 9.96 6.55 19.91
C ALA A 167 8.69 5.79 20.31
N VAL A 168 8.71 5.12 21.46
CA VAL A 168 7.55 4.39 22.00
C VAL A 168 7.35 4.74 23.47
N GLN A 169 6.18 5.25 23.83
CA GLN A 169 5.87 5.56 25.24
C GLN A 169 5.38 4.33 26.03
N GLY A 170 4.81 3.33 25.36
CA GLY A 170 4.40 2.08 26.00
C GLY A 170 5.48 1.00 26.01
N ASN A 171 5.05 -0.24 26.27
CA ASN A 171 5.90 -1.43 26.10
C ASN A 171 6.06 -1.75 24.61
N LEU A 172 7.24 -2.25 24.25
CA LEU A 172 7.50 -2.79 22.92
C LEU A 172 7.66 -4.31 23.02
N SER A 173 6.91 -5.07 22.24
CA SER A 173 7.10 -6.52 22.12
C SER A 173 7.26 -6.97 20.66
N GLY A 174 8.17 -7.93 20.45
CA GLY A 174 8.60 -8.39 19.13
C GLY A 174 9.94 -7.80 18.71
N GLY A 175 10.44 -8.21 17.54
CA GLY A 175 11.73 -7.74 17.03
C GLY A 175 11.71 -6.27 16.61
N VAL A 176 12.76 -5.52 16.96
CA VAL A 176 12.93 -4.10 16.60
C VAL A 176 14.10 -3.97 15.63
N ASN A 177 13.85 -3.34 14.50
CA ASN A 177 14.87 -2.82 13.59
C ASN A 177 14.62 -1.34 13.36
N CYS A 178 15.52 -0.47 13.81
CA CYS A 178 15.49 0.95 13.48
C CYS A 178 16.80 1.40 12.83
N GLY A 179 16.69 2.24 11.80
CA GLY A 179 17.85 2.81 11.11
C GLY A 179 18.42 4.06 11.77
N GLY A 180 17.77 4.59 12.81
CA GLY A 180 18.28 5.65 13.68
C GLY A 180 18.24 5.25 15.15
N ASP A 181 17.91 6.22 16.01
CA ASP A 181 17.87 6.05 17.46
C ASP A 181 16.57 5.36 17.92
N LEU A 182 16.66 4.63 19.03
CA LEU A 182 15.52 3.99 19.69
C LEU A 182 15.30 4.59 21.07
N ALA A 183 14.11 5.12 21.32
CA ALA A 183 13.67 5.60 22.62
C ALA A 183 12.40 4.86 23.08
N VAL A 184 12.47 4.11 24.17
CA VAL A 184 11.32 3.41 24.77
C VAL A 184 11.15 3.80 26.24
N GLN A 185 9.95 4.26 26.61
CA GLN A 185 9.69 4.75 27.97
C GLN A 185 9.35 3.63 28.97
N ASN A 186 8.96 2.44 28.51
CA ASN A 186 8.76 1.27 29.37
C ASN A 186 9.74 0.16 28.95
N GLY A 187 9.30 -1.11 28.96
CA GLY A 187 10.15 -2.25 28.64
C GLY A 187 10.14 -2.65 27.17
N ILE A 188 11.20 -3.35 26.76
CA ILE A 188 11.33 -3.98 25.45
C ILE A 188 11.45 -5.50 25.63
N HIS A 189 10.56 -6.23 24.99
CA HIS A 189 10.52 -7.69 25.02
C HIS A 189 10.70 -8.26 23.61
N GLY A 190 11.96 -8.47 23.22
CA GLY A 190 12.31 -8.95 21.89
C GLY A 190 13.70 -8.47 21.45
N GLY A 191 14.23 -9.09 20.40
CA GLY A 191 15.53 -8.68 19.86
C GLY A 191 15.49 -7.25 19.32
N VAL A 192 16.51 -6.47 19.62
CA VAL A 192 16.66 -5.06 19.25
C VAL A 192 17.90 -4.89 18.38
N ASN A 193 17.73 -4.23 17.24
CA ASN A 193 18.80 -3.84 16.35
C ASN A 193 18.60 -2.40 15.89
N THR A 194 19.56 -1.54 16.18
CA THR A 194 19.48 -0.10 15.93
C THR A 194 20.80 0.37 15.35
N ALA A 195 20.77 1.25 14.35
CA ALA A 195 21.97 1.90 13.81
C ALA A 195 22.37 3.16 14.58
N GLY A 196 21.52 3.64 15.50
CA GLY A 196 21.82 4.75 16.41
C GLY A 196 22.00 4.27 17.86
N ASP A 197 21.57 5.14 18.77
CA ASP A 197 21.55 4.91 20.22
C ASP A 197 20.29 4.15 20.66
N ILE A 198 20.38 3.43 21.78
CA ILE A 198 19.23 2.87 22.49
C ILE A 198 19.07 3.61 23.81
N THR A 199 17.88 4.16 24.05
CA THR A 199 17.43 4.66 25.35
C THR A 199 16.17 3.90 25.77
N CYS A 200 16.23 3.20 26.90
CA CYS A 200 15.08 2.46 27.44
C CYS A 200 14.92 2.75 28.93
N ARG A 201 13.71 3.08 29.38
CA ARG A 201 13.50 3.33 30.81
C ARG A 201 13.09 2.09 31.62
N GLY A 202 12.57 1.06 30.95
CA GLY A 202 12.27 -0.23 31.56
C GLY A 202 13.31 -1.29 31.24
N ASP A 203 12.94 -2.55 31.48
CA ASP A 203 13.80 -3.70 31.19
C ASP A 203 13.88 -3.98 29.69
N ILE A 204 15.06 -4.43 29.23
CA ILE A 204 15.24 -4.98 27.88
C ILE A 204 15.50 -6.49 27.98
N THR A 205 14.75 -7.28 27.22
CA THR A 205 15.01 -8.72 27.04
C THR A 205 15.24 -9.08 25.57
N GLY A 206 16.08 -10.09 25.35
CA GLY A 206 16.45 -10.55 24.00
C GLY A 206 17.81 -10.02 23.55
N LYS A 207 18.20 -10.30 22.30
CA LYS A 207 19.49 -9.84 21.77
C LYS A 207 19.45 -8.33 21.55
N VAL A 208 20.47 -7.60 22.00
CA VAL A 208 20.52 -6.14 21.89
C VAL A 208 21.73 -5.71 21.06
N ASN A 209 21.49 -4.92 20.02
CA ASN A 209 22.53 -4.36 19.16
C ASN A 209 22.26 -2.87 18.89
N ALA A 210 23.23 -2.03 19.22
CA ALA A 210 23.30 -0.62 18.86
C ALA A 210 24.65 -0.33 18.22
N GLU A 211 24.68 0.49 17.17
CA GLU A 211 25.94 1.05 16.67
C GLU A 211 26.39 2.27 17.50
N GLY A 212 25.48 2.88 18.27
CA GLY A 212 25.79 3.94 19.24
C GLY A 212 25.86 3.45 20.69
N ASP A 213 25.37 4.28 21.60
CA ASP A 213 25.28 4.04 23.04
C ASP A 213 24.03 3.22 23.40
N ILE A 214 24.09 2.50 24.52
CA ILE A 214 22.95 1.83 25.14
C ILE A 214 22.76 2.39 26.54
N ARG A 215 21.65 3.10 26.78
CA ARG A 215 21.28 3.67 28.08
C ARG A 215 19.96 3.07 28.55
N VAL A 216 20.00 2.27 29.61
CA VAL A 216 18.84 1.56 30.13
C VAL A 216 18.67 1.82 31.62
N THR A 217 17.63 2.53 32.06
CA THR A 217 17.43 2.72 33.51
C THR A 217 16.84 1.49 34.20
N GLY A 218 16.44 0.46 33.45
CA GLY A 218 16.06 -0.83 33.98
C GLY A 218 17.18 -1.87 33.87
N ASN A 219 16.77 -3.14 33.85
CA ASN A 219 17.68 -4.27 33.72
C ASN A 219 17.80 -4.72 32.26
N ILE A 220 18.97 -5.21 31.88
CA ILE A 220 19.19 -5.86 30.58
C ILE A 220 19.41 -7.36 30.80
N LYS A 221 18.53 -8.18 30.24
CA LYS A 221 18.66 -9.65 30.23
C LYS A 221 18.73 -10.19 28.81
N ALA A 222 19.92 -10.54 28.36
CA ALA A 222 20.19 -10.80 26.95
C ALA A 222 21.22 -11.91 26.73
N GLU A 223 21.03 -12.77 25.72
CA GLU A 223 22.08 -13.71 25.29
C GLU A 223 23.32 -12.97 24.76
N LYS A 224 23.10 -11.81 24.13
CA LYS A 224 24.16 -10.98 23.55
C LYS A 224 23.78 -9.51 23.60
N VAL A 225 24.72 -8.68 24.05
CA VAL A 225 24.64 -7.22 23.98
C VAL A 225 25.83 -6.68 23.19
N THR A 226 25.58 -5.77 22.26
CA THR A 226 26.62 -5.09 21.48
C THR A 226 26.27 -3.62 21.36
N ALA A 227 27.16 -2.76 21.82
CA ALA A 227 27.16 -1.32 21.59
C ALA A 227 28.38 -0.93 20.76
N GLY A 228 28.28 0.12 19.97
CA GLY A 228 29.45 0.73 19.32
C GLY A 228 30.24 1.63 20.27
N ALA A 229 29.60 2.11 21.33
CA ALA A 229 30.20 2.94 22.37
C ALA A 229 29.90 2.39 23.78
N ASP A 230 29.18 3.13 24.62
CA ASP A 230 29.00 2.82 26.04
C ASP A 230 27.67 2.12 26.32
N ILE A 231 27.64 1.29 27.36
CA ILE A 231 26.47 0.57 27.87
C ILE A 231 26.28 1.01 29.32
N THR A 232 25.14 1.62 29.63
CA THR A 232 24.74 2.01 30.99
C THR A 232 23.46 1.31 31.38
N CYS A 233 23.44 0.62 32.52
CA CYS A 233 22.21 0.03 33.07
C CYS A 233 22.22 -0.22 34.57
N HIS A 234 21.06 -0.49 35.19
CA HIS A 234 20.99 -0.89 36.61
C HIS A 234 21.53 -2.30 36.86
N HIS A 235 21.18 -3.26 36.01
CA HIS A 235 21.70 -4.62 36.10
C HIS A 235 21.85 -5.24 34.72
N LEU A 236 22.95 -5.96 34.51
CA LEU A 236 23.25 -6.64 33.24
C LEU A 236 23.45 -8.14 33.45
N GLU A 237 22.48 -8.94 33.00
CA GLU A 237 22.59 -10.39 32.91
C GLU A 237 22.81 -10.77 31.43
N CYS A 238 24.05 -11.05 31.05
CA CYS A 238 24.39 -11.37 29.66
C CYS A 238 25.53 -12.40 29.51
N GLU A 239 25.40 -13.31 28.53
CA GLU A 239 26.44 -14.30 28.22
C GLU A 239 27.61 -13.70 27.42
N ARG A 240 27.33 -12.72 26.54
CA ARG A 240 28.29 -12.15 25.59
C ARG A 240 28.10 -10.65 25.42
N ILE A 241 29.07 -9.86 25.85
CA ILE A 241 29.00 -8.39 25.81
C ILE A 241 30.13 -7.84 24.93
N LYS A 242 29.83 -6.79 24.15
CA LYS A 242 30.80 -5.95 23.43
C LYS A 242 30.41 -4.48 23.61
N GLY A 243 31.32 -3.68 24.18
CA GLY A 243 31.10 -2.27 24.54
C GLY A 243 31.71 -1.97 25.91
N ASN A 244 31.83 -0.69 26.28
CA ASN A 244 32.25 -0.32 27.63
C ASN A 244 31.02 -0.32 28.54
N VAL A 245 31.07 -1.01 29.68
CA VAL A 245 29.90 -1.13 30.57
C VAL A 245 30.09 -0.28 31.82
N SER A 246 29.11 0.56 32.11
CA SER A 246 28.88 1.20 33.41
C SER A 246 27.59 0.64 34.00
N VAL A 247 27.62 0.20 35.25
CA VAL A 247 26.42 -0.25 35.95
C VAL A 247 26.16 0.75 37.07
N ASP A 248 25.00 1.39 37.03
CA ASP A 248 24.60 2.34 38.06
C ASP A 248 23.97 1.53 39.21
N ASP A 249 24.74 1.32 40.27
CA ASP A 249 24.22 0.81 41.54
C ASP A 249 23.50 1.97 42.24
N GLU A 250 22.20 2.17 41.98
CA GLU A 250 21.37 2.93 42.93
C GLU A 250 21.26 2.08 44.22
N GLU A 251 22.12 2.37 45.20
CA GLU A 251 21.84 2.04 46.60
C GLU A 251 20.55 2.77 46.98
N ASP A 252 19.44 2.03 47.06
CA ASP A 252 18.19 2.51 47.64
C ASP A 252 18.44 3.03 49.08
N GLU A 253 18.48 4.36 49.27
CA GLU A 253 18.33 5.03 50.58
C GLU A 253 16.86 5.36 50.90
#